data_AF-A0A7S3YS51-F1
#
_entry.id   AF-A0A7S3YS51-F1
#
_cell.length_a   1.000
_cell.length_b   1.000
_cell.length_c   1.000
_cell.angle_alpha   90.00
_cell.angle_beta   90.00
_cell.angle_gamma   90.00
#
_symmetry.space_group_name_H-M   'P 1'
#
loop_
_entity.id
_entity.type
_entity.pdbx_description
1 polymer ?
#
loop_
_entity_poly.entity_id
_entity_poly.type
_entity_poly.pdbx_seq_one_letter_code
_entity_poly.pdbx_strand_id
1 'polypeptide(L)'
;EDLDQESLSAHLLMIAEAHSKLLPPKVDKAEDKEEAPDDEAVEMRSRNDLKKRKTSRSRTGVSLNLYKPGGNPGELGRVEIPLKQYVRRLQTLLDEFHDHPMLLMLLRLAHRVGSLTSEAPLMEVLTGLELILKKSQEWQAYVPRRCSLEEDTKGISPLSMRWRK
;
A
#
# COMPACT_ATOMS: atom_id res chain seq x y z
N GLU A 1 -28.13 6.68 3.42
CA GLU A 1 -26.75 6.27 3.10
C GLU A 1 -26.11 7.24 2.09
N ASP A 2 -26.23 8.56 2.30
CA ASP A 2 -25.75 9.57 1.33
C ASP A 2 -24.88 10.69 1.96
N LEU A 3 -24.60 10.63 3.26
CA LEU A 3 -23.94 11.72 4.00
C LEU A 3 -22.40 11.75 3.89
N ASP A 4 -21.78 10.73 3.29
CA ASP A 4 -20.32 10.63 3.26
C ASP A 4 -19.69 11.19 1.98
N GLN A 5 -20.43 11.30 0.87
CA GLN A 5 -19.84 11.64 -0.43
C GLN A 5 -19.67 13.16 -0.64
N GLU A 6 -20.61 13.98 -0.16
CA GLU A 6 -20.47 15.44 -0.14
C GLU A 6 -19.43 15.92 0.88
N SER A 7 -19.35 15.26 2.05
CA SER A 7 -18.33 15.57 3.05
C SER A 7 -16.92 15.24 2.53
N LEU A 8 -16.74 14.13 1.82
CA LEU A 8 -15.48 13.78 1.16
C LEU A 8 -15.14 14.75 0.02
N SER A 9 -16.12 15.17 -0.79
CA SER A 9 -15.86 16.09 -1.90
C SER A 9 -15.47 17.48 -1.40
N ALA A 10 -16.15 18.00 -0.36
CA ALA A 10 -15.82 19.26 0.28
C ALA A 10 -14.45 19.22 0.96
N HIS A 11 -14.09 18.09 1.56
CA HIS A 11 -12.78 17.90 2.20
C HIS A 11 -11.64 17.78 1.18
N LEU A 12 -11.87 17.06 0.08
CA LEU A 12 -10.95 17.01 -1.07
C LEU A 12 -10.77 18.39 -1.72
N LEU A 13 -11.83 19.21 -1.74
CA LEU A 13 -11.76 20.60 -2.20
C LEU A 13 -10.88 21.45 -1.27
N MET A 14 -10.98 21.27 0.05
CA MET A 14 -10.13 21.97 1.02
C MET A 14 -8.65 21.57 0.91
N ILE A 15 -8.35 20.30 0.61
CA ILE A 15 -6.98 19.84 0.34
C ILE A 15 -6.44 20.44 -0.96
N ALA A 16 -7.25 20.45 -2.03
CA ALA A 16 -6.89 21.08 -3.30
C ALA A 16 -6.71 22.61 -3.16
N GLU A 17 -7.52 23.27 -2.35
CA GLU A 17 -7.44 24.71 -2.11
C GLU A 17 -6.19 25.08 -1.28
N ALA A 18 -5.88 24.30 -0.24
CA ALA A 18 -4.62 24.42 0.52
C ALA A 18 -3.39 24.19 -0.38
N HIS A 19 -3.50 23.31 -1.39
CA HIS A 19 -2.45 23.08 -2.38
C HIS A 19 -2.30 24.22 -3.40
N SER A 20 -3.36 24.98 -3.72
CA SER A 20 -3.27 26.09 -4.66
C SER A 20 -2.43 27.27 -4.15
N LYS A 21 -2.39 27.47 -2.83
CA LYS A 21 -1.65 28.58 -2.17
C LYS A 21 -0.15 28.36 -2.06
N LEU A 22 0.36 27.17 -2.38
CA LEU A 22 1.76 26.79 -2.16
C LEU A 22 2.54 26.44 -3.44
N LEU A 23 1.99 26.70 -4.64
CA LEU A 23 2.78 26.51 -5.86
C LEU A 23 3.73 27.71 -6.07
N PRO A 24 5.06 27.50 -6.19
CA PRO A 24 5.94 28.51 -6.75
C PRO A 24 5.57 28.75 -8.23
N PRO A 25 5.88 29.95 -8.80
CA PRO A 25 5.52 30.30 -10.17
C PRO A 25 6.02 29.25 -11.17
N LYS A 26 5.15 28.90 -12.14
CA LYS A 26 5.47 28.00 -13.25
C LYS A 26 6.75 28.48 -13.93
N VAL A 27 7.82 27.68 -13.85
CA VAL A 27 8.99 27.83 -14.70
C VAL A 27 8.63 27.22 -16.04
N ASP A 28 8.45 28.07 -17.04
CA ASP A 28 8.35 27.68 -18.44
C ASP A 28 9.66 27.01 -18.87
N LYS A 29 9.59 25.73 -19.25
CA LYS A 29 10.56 25.08 -20.12
C LYS A 29 9.77 24.18 -21.06
N ALA A 30 9.46 24.70 -22.24
CA ALA A 30 10.30 24.57 -23.44
C ALA A 30 10.25 23.12 -23.93
N GLU A 31 9.38 22.93 -24.92
CA GLU A 31 9.38 21.79 -25.83
C GLU A 31 10.78 21.64 -26.44
N ASP A 32 11.28 20.40 -26.50
CA ASP A 32 12.05 19.96 -27.65
C ASP A 32 11.81 18.46 -27.85
N LYS A 33 11.26 18.17 -29.03
CA LYS A 33 11.16 16.86 -29.66
C LYS A 33 12.49 16.59 -30.38
N GLU A 34 12.86 15.32 -30.51
CA GLU A 34 13.46 14.68 -31.71
C GLU A 34 13.94 13.27 -31.27
N GLU A 35 13.32 12.18 -31.71
CA GLU A 35 13.44 11.49 -33.01
C GLU A 35 14.61 10.47 -33.03
N ALA A 36 14.24 9.20 -33.24
CA ALA A 36 15.11 8.09 -33.63
C ALA A 36 14.79 7.76 -35.12
N PRO A 37 15.49 6.87 -35.85
CA PRO A 37 16.64 5.98 -35.57
C PRO A 37 17.76 6.16 -36.66
N ASP A 38 18.90 5.48 -36.67
CA ASP A 38 19.13 4.19 -37.36
C ASP A 38 20.62 3.75 -37.26
N ASP A 39 20.82 2.45 -37.42
CA ASP A 39 22.00 1.72 -37.96
C ASP A 39 23.29 1.40 -37.16
N GLU A 40 23.40 0.08 -36.91
CA GLU A 40 24.50 -0.82 -37.33
C GLU A 40 25.76 -1.07 -36.45
N ALA A 41 26.17 -2.35 -36.50
CA ALA A 41 27.42 -2.98 -36.08
C ALA A 41 27.53 -3.50 -34.62
N VAL A 42 27.25 -4.78 -34.36
CA VAL A 42 28.16 -5.97 -34.47
C VAL A 42 29.02 -6.18 -33.21
N GLU A 43 28.76 -7.25 -32.47
CA GLU A 43 29.76 -8.30 -32.19
C GLU A 43 29.18 -9.50 -31.44
N MET A 44 29.30 -10.67 -32.06
CA MET A 44 29.08 -12.00 -31.48
C MET A 44 30.08 -12.29 -30.36
N ARG A 45 29.62 -12.82 -29.22
CA ARG A 45 30.40 -13.79 -28.44
C ARG A 45 29.55 -14.98 -27.99
N SER A 46 29.88 -16.10 -28.62
CA SER A 46 29.45 -17.47 -28.36
C SER A 46 29.67 -17.89 -26.90
N ARG A 47 28.73 -18.64 -26.32
CA ARG A 47 28.96 -19.48 -25.12
C ARG A 47 27.90 -20.59 -25.00
N ASN A 48 28.33 -21.78 -25.42
CA ASN A 48 28.00 -23.15 -24.99
C ASN A 48 26.66 -23.46 -24.30
N ASP A 49 26.02 -24.49 -24.86
CA ASP A 49 25.10 -25.46 -24.27
C ASP A 49 25.29 -25.76 -22.77
N LEU A 50 24.18 -25.71 -22.03
CA LEU A 50 23.94 -26.70 -20.97
C LEU A 50 22.47 -27.12 -20.90
N LYS A 51 22.23 -28.32 -21.40
CA LYS A 51 21.00 -29.11 -21.26
C LYS A 51 20.60 -29.29 -19.79
N LYS A 52 19.27 -29.33 -19.58
CA LYS A 52 18.53 -30.05 -18.52
C LYS A 52 18.91 -29.73 -17.07
N ARG A 53 18.06 -28.93 -16.41
CA ARG A 53 17.71 -29.17 -14.99
C ARG A 53 16.19 -29.04 -14.81
N LYS A 54 15.52 -30.19 -14.75
CA LYS A 54 14.21 -30.33 -14.09
C LYS A 54 14.45 -29.98 -12.62
N THR A 55 14.12 -28.76 -12.20
CA THR A 55 14.01 -28.46 -10.77
C THR A 55 12.54 -28.48 -10.43
N SER A 56 12.11 -29.58 -9.83
CA SER A 56 10.92 -29.62 -9.00
C SER A 56 11.00 -28.48 -7.98
N ARG A 57 10.33 -27.35 -8.27
CA ARG A 57 9.97 -26.40 -7.22
C ARG A 57 8.90 -27.08 -6.38
N SER A 58 9.33 -27.86 -5.41
CA SER A 58 8.49 -28.16 -4.25
C SER A 58 8.23 -26.82 -3.57
N ARG A 59 7.11 -26.18 -3.93
CA ARG A 59 6.51 -25.16 -3.08
C ARG A 59 6.11 -25.93 -1.82
N THR A 60 6.85 -25.75 -0.74
CA THR A 60 6.38 -26.05 0.61
C THR A 60 5.15 -25.19 0.86
N GLY A 61 4.00 -25.66 0.37
CA GLY A 61 2.72 -25.05 0.63
C GLY A 61 2.43 -25.22 2.10
N VAL A 62 2.69 -24.18 2.89
CA VAL A 62 2.18 -24.10 4.25
C VAL A 62 0.66 -24.13 4.09
N SER A 63 0.02 -25.22 4.50
CA SER A 63 -1.44 -25.33 4.50
C SER A 63 -1.99 -24.38 5.55
N LEU A 64 -2.35 -23.17 5.14
CA LEU A 64 -2.94 -22.16 6.02
C LEU A 64 -4.41 -22.50 6.24
N ASN A 65 -4.81 -22.71 7.50
CA ASN A 65 -6.22 -22.86 7.85
C ASN A 65 -6.86 -21.48 8.00
N LEU A 66 -7.15 -20.80 6.87
CA LEU A 66 -7.50 -19.38 6.86
C LEU A 66 -8.80 -19.02 7.60
N TYR A 67 -9.73 -19.97 7.69
CA TYR A 67 -11.05 -19.76 8.27
C TYR A 67 -11.18 -20.18 9.74
N LYS A 68 -10.16 -20.84 10.31
CA LYS A 68 -10.22 -21.36 11.68
C LYS A 68 -9.65 -20.36 12.69
N PRO A 69 -10.44 -19.91 13.70
CA PRO A 69 -9.93 -19.17 14.85
C PRO A 69 -8.75 -19.88 15.50
N GLY A 70 -7.69 -19.14 15.85
CA GLY A 70 -6.48 -19.70 16.46
C GLY A 70 -5.71 -20.71 15.57
N GLY A 71 -6.06 -20.86 14.30
CA GLY A 71 -5.42 -21.83 13.40
C GLY A 71 -4.00 -21.46 13.00
N ASN A 72 -3.62 -20.17 13.07
CA ASN A 72 -2.33 -19.68 12.58
C ASN A 72 -1.78 -18.52 13.45
N PRO A 73 -1.49 -18.73 14.74
CA PRO A 73 -1.06 -17.64 15.64
C PRO A 73 0.26 -16.99 15.20
N GLY A 74 1.20 -17.77 14.64
CA GLY A 74 2.46 -17.24 14.11
C GLY A 74 2.29 -16.35 12.87
N GLU A 75 1.19 -16.51 12.12
CA GLU A 75 0.87 -15.65 10.99
C GLU A 75 0.24 -14.34 11.45
N LEU A 76 -0.66 -14.41 12.43
CA LEU A 76 -1.30 -13.24 13.01
C LEU A 76 -0.28 -12.32 13.70
N GLY A 77 0.72 -12.88 14.38
CA GLY A 77 1.82 -12.11 14.99
C GLY A 77 2.64 -11.30 13.98
N ARG A 78 2.68 -11.68 12.69
CA ARG A 78 3.42 -10.92 11.67
C ARG A 78 2.77 -9.59 11.31
N VAL A 79 1.47 -9.42 11.59
CA VAL A 79 0.73 -8.18 11.33
C VAL A 79 1.07 -7.10 12.34
N GLU A 80 1.45 -7.49 13.56
CA GLU A 80 1.54 -6.58 14.69
C GLU A 80 2.52 -5.42 14.46
N ILE A 81 3.74 -5.73 13.97
CA ILE A 81 4.78 -4.72 13.76
C ILE A 81 4.41 -3.76 12.61
N PRO A 82 4.06 -4.22 11.39
CA PRO A 82 3.62 -3.33 10.32
C PRO A 82 2.43 -2.46 10.68
N LEU A 83 1.45 -3.02 11.39
CA LEU A 83 0.25 -2.28 11.78
C LEU A 83 0.56 -1.20 12.82
N LYS A 84 1.45 -1.48 13.77
CA LYS A 84 1.95 -0.47 14.74
C LYS A 84 2.69 0.67 14.05
N GLN A 85 3.53 0.38 13.05
CA GLN A 85 4.22 1.40 12.26
C GLN A 85 3.22 2.28 11.51
N TYR A 86 2.25 1.65 10.84
CA TYR A 86 1.17 2.35 10.14
C TYR A 86 0.35 3.27 11.06
N VAL A 87 -0.02 2.79 12.27
CA VAL A 87 -0.72 3.61 13.27
C VAL A 87 0.10 4.83 13.70
N ARG A 88 1.41 4.66 13.97
CA ARG A 88 2.28 5.78 14.34
C ARG A 88 2.32 6.84 13.26
N ARG A 89 2.43 6.42 11.99
CA ARG A 89 2.41 7.36 10.87
C ARG A 89 1.09 8.12 10.77
N LEU A 90 -0.04 7.42 10.93
CA LEU A 90 -1.37 8.05 10.93
C LEU A 90 -1.50 9.10 12.04
N GLN A 91 -0.96 8.82 13.23
CA GLN A 91 -0.95 9.79 14.34
C GLN A 91 -0.13 11.03 13.98
N THR A 92 1.07 10.86 13.41
CA THR A 92 1.87 12.00 12.92
C THR A 92 1.13 12.81 11.86
N LEU A 93 0.41 12.16 10.94
CA LEU A 93 -0.40 12.87 9.95
C LEU A 93 -1.60 13.58 10.58
N LEU A 94 -2.19 13.03 11.63
CA LEU A 94 -3.28 13.69 12.37
C LEU A 94 -2.80 14.90 13.18
N ASP A 95 -1.53 14.94 13.57
CA ASP A 95 -0.93 16.14 14.17
C ASP A 95 -0.79 17.28 13.15
N GLU A 96 -0.57 16.96 11.86
CA GLU A 96 -0.50 17.96 10.78
C GLU A 96 -1.90 18.32 10.22
N PHE A 97 -2.78 17.33 10.10
CA PHE A 97 -4.12 17.43 9.50
C PHE A 97 -5.17 17.10 10.54
N HIS A 98 -5.22 17.90 11.60
CA HIS A 98 -6.13 17.75 12.74
C HIS A 98 -7.55 17.32 12.30
N ASP A 99 -8.06 16.27 12.94
CA ASP A 99 -9.40 15.72 12.74
C ASP A 99 -9.76 15.32 11.30
N HIS A 100 -8.77 15.06 10.44
CA HIS A 100 -9.04 14.63 9.08
C HIS A 100 -9.83 13.30 9.06
N PRO A 101 -11.04 13.25 8.46
CA PRO A 101 -11.95 12.12 8.57
C PRO A 101 -11.38 10.82 8.01
N MET A 102 -10.70 10.87 6.85
CA MET A 102 -10.05 9.69 6.26
C MET A 102 -8.94 9.10 7.14
N LEU A 103 -8.10 9.95 7.75
CA LEU A 103 -7.03 9.51 8.66
C LEU A 103 -7.61 8.92 9.95
N LEU A 104 -8.64 9.55 10.52
CA LEU A 104 -9.38 9.01 11.67
C LEU A 104 -10.07 7.68 11.35
N MET A 105 -10.63 7.53 10.15
CA MET A 105 -11.21 6.26 9.69
C MET A 105 -10.12 5.18 9.56
N LEU A 106 -9.00 5.50 8.91
CA LEU A 106 -7.86 4.60 8.76
C LEU A 106 -7.30 4.17 10.12
N LEU A 107 -7.21 5.09 11.08
CA LEU A 107 -6.76 4.81 12.44
C LEU A 107 -7.71 3.85 13.16
N ARG A 108 -9.03 4.09 13.08
CA ARG A 108 -10.06 3.20 13.64
C ARG A 108 -10.02 1.81 13.02
N LEU A 109 -9.85 1.73 11.70
CA LEU A 109 -9.68 0.45 11.00
C LEU A 109 -8.42 -0.29 11.48
N ALA A 110 -7.29 0.40 11.59
CA ALA A 110 -6.05 -0.21 12.06
C ALA A 110 -6.18 -0.73 13.50
N HIS A 111 -6.80 0.02 14.41
CA HIS A 111 -7.07 -0.46 15.77
C HIS A 111 -8.00 -1.67 15.79
N ARG A 112 -9.05 -1.69 14.97
CA ARG A 112 -9.95 -2.83 14.87
C ARG A 112 -9.21 -4.07 14.40
N VAL A 113 -8.40 -3.96 13.34
CA VAL A 113 -7.59 -5.10 12.86
C VAL A 113 -6.63 -5.58 13.95
N GLY A 114 -5.96 -4.67 14.65
CA GLY A 114 -5.06 -5.01 15.75
C GLY A 114 -5.74 -5.73 16.92
N SER A 115 -7.03 -5.51 17.14
CA SER A 115 -7.80 -6.23 18.17
C SER A 115 -8.21 -7.65 17.77
N LEU A 116 -8.28 -7.95 16.47
CA LEU A 116 -8.70 -9.26 15.95
C LEU A 116 -7.56 -10.29 15.96
N THR A 117 -6.30 -9.86 15.90
CA THR A 117 -5.15 -10.74 15.63
C THR A 117 -4.82 -11.77 16.72
N SER A 118 -5.44 -11.72 17.90
CA SER A 118 -5.20 -12.72 18.96
C SER A 118 -6.06 -13.99 18.82
N GLU A 119 -7.28 -13.90 18.30
CA GLU A 119 -8.22 -15.04 18.28
C GLU A 119 -9.00 -15.19 16.96
N ALA A 120 -8.96 -14.20 16.06
CA ALA A 120 -9.77 -14.21 14.85
C ALA A 120 -9.27 -15.21 13.77
N PRO A 121 -10.18 -15.67 12.89
CA PRO A 121 -9.81 -16.29 11.62
C PRO A 121 -8.87 -15.38 10.81
N LEU A 122 -7.88 -15.98 10.14
CA LEU A 122 -6.92 -15.26 9.30
C LEU A 122 -7.60 -14.46 8.17
N MET A 123 -8.74 -14.96 7.66
CA MET A 123 -9.53 -14.25 6.65
C MET A 123 -10.08 -12.91 7.15
N GLU A 124 -10.53 -12.82 8.40
CA GLU A 124 -11.08 -11.55 8.92
C GLU A 124 -9.99 -10.47 9.00
N VAL A 125 -8.80 -10.88 9.44
CA VAL A 125 -7.63 -10.01 9.47
C VAL A 125 -7.22 -9.63 8.05
N LEU A 126 -7.19 -10.58 7.11
CA LEU A 126 -6.90 -10.31 5.70
C LEU A 126 -7.84 -9.24 5.12
N THR A 127 -9.16 -9.39 5.29
CA THR A 127 -10.15 -8.42 4.80
C THR A 127 -9.91 -7.03 5.39
N GLY A 128 -9.58 -6.96 6.69
CA GLY A 128 -9.23 -5.70 7.34
C GLY A 128 -7.98 -5.04 6.74
N LEU A 129 -6.92 -5.82 6.49
CA LEU A 129 -5.70 -5.31 5.85
C LEU A 129 -5.94 -4.82 4.43
N GLU A 130 -6.76 -5.53 3.65
CA GLU A 130 -7.12 -5.12 2.30
C GLU A 130 -7.89 -3.80 2.27
N LEU A 131 -8.81 -3.62 3.21
CA LEU A 131 -9.55 -2.37 3.35
C LEU A 131 -8.62 -1.21 3.73
N ILE A 132 -7.69 -1.43 4.65
CA ILE A 132 -6.65 -0.45 5.00
C ILE A 132 -5.87 -0.06 3.75
N LEU A 133 -5.31 -1.03 3.02
CA LEU A 133 -4.51 -0.77 1.82
C LEU A 133 -5.27 0.05 0.78
N LYS A 134 -6.54 -0.30 0.52
CA LYS A 134 -7.39 0.43 -0.42
C LYS A 134 -7.58 1.90 0.02
N LYS A 135 -7.90 2.12 1.30
CA LYS A 135 -8.09 3.47 1.83
C LYS A 135 -6.80 4.28 1.91
N SER A 136 -5.66 3.64 2.15
CA SER A 136 -4.35 4.32 2.07
C SER A 136 -4.01 4.77 0.65
N GLN A 137 -4.42 4.02 -0.38
CA GLN A 137 -4.25 4.42 -1.77
C GLN A 137 -5.14 5.60 -2.14
N GLU A 138 -6.40 5.61 -1.67
CA GLU A 138 -7.29 6.76 -1.82
C GLU A 138 -6.65 8.03 -1.20
N TRP A 139 -6.10 7.94 0.01
CA TRP A 139 -5.34 9.05 0.62
C TRP A 139 -4.18 9.52 -0.26
N GLN A 140 -3.34 8.59 -0.73
CA GLN A 140 -2.15 8.91 -1.53
C GLN A 140 -2.46 9.61 -2.85
N ALA A 141 -3.63 9.39 -3.44
CA ALA A 141 -4.03 10.01 -4.71
C ALA A 141 -4.16 11.54 -4.62
N TYR A 142 -4.42 12.08 -3.43
CA TYR A 142 -4.74 13.51 -3.23
C TYR A 142 -3.69 14.28 -2.44
N VAL A 143 -2.67 13.61 -1.91
CA VAL A 143 -1.69 14.20 -0.98
C VAL A 143 -0.29 14.24 -1.55
N PRO A 144 0.56 15.18 -1.12
CA PRO A 144 1.93 15.29 -1.60
C PRO A 144 2.80 14.18 -0.99
N ARG A 145 3.93 13.89 -1.64
CA ARG A 145 4.85 12.80 -1.22
C ARG A 145 5.26 12.85 0.26
N ARG A 146 5.40 14.05 0.84
CA ARG A 146 5.73 14.24 2.26
C ARG A 146 4.69 13.63 3.22
N CYS A 147 3.43 13.53 2.79
CA CYS A 147 2.30 13.00 3.56
C CYS A 147 1.97 11.55 3.15
N SER A 148 2.87 10.88 2.43
CA SER A 148 2.66 9.54 1.90
C SER A 148 2.57 8.50 3.02
N LEU A 149 1.76 7.47 2.75
CA LEU A 149 1.63 6.22 3.51
C LEU A 149 2.26 5.03 2.77
N GLU A 150 2.95 5.28 1.66
CA GLU A 150 3.49 4.22 0.79
C GLU A 150 4.52 3.36 1.53
N GLU A 151 5.40 3.97 2.33
CA GLU A 151 6.39 3.23 3.11
C GLU A 151 5.76 2.35 4.18
N ASP A 152 4.74 2.85 4.88
CA ASP A 152 4.05 2.12 5.94
C ASP A 152 3.22 0.95 5.38
N THR A 153 2.63 1.12 4.20
CA THR A 153 1.87 0.06 3.51
C THR A 153 2.74 -1.06 2.94
N LYS A 154 4.05 -0.84 2.74
CA LYS A 154 5.00 -1.88 2.28
C LYS A 154 5.13 -3.04 3.29
N GLY A 155 4.88 -2.79 4.58
CA GLY A 155 4.87 -3.85 5.59
C GLY A 155 3.59 -4.70 5.57
N ILE A 156 2.48 -4.13 5.09
CA ILE A 156 1.15 -4.75 5.11
C ILE A 156 0.85 -5.52 3.81
N SER A 157 1.21 -4.94 2.66
CA SER A 157 0.92 -5.48 1.32
C SER A 157 1.42 -6.93 1.10
N PRO A 158 2.66 -7.30 1.50
CA PRO A 158 3.15 -8.67 1.33
C PRO A 158 2.38 -9.71 2.15
N LEU A 159 1.85 -9.33 3.31
CA LEU A 159 1.05 -10.21 4.16
C LEU A 159 -0.28 -10.54 3.48
N SER A 160 -0.96 -9.53 2.94
CA SER A 160 -2.20 -9.72 2.17
C SER A 160 -1.98 -10.63 0.95
N MET A 161 -0.92 -10.39 0.18
CA MET A 161 -0.59 -11.23 -0.97
C MET A 161 -0.24 -12.68 -0.60
N ARG A 162 0.37 -12.90 0.57
CA ARG A 162 0.78 -14.23 1.00
C ARG A 162 -0.42 -15.10 1.39
N TRP A 163 -1.43 -14.52 2.02
CA TRP A 163 -2.61 -15.28 2.47
C TRP A 163 -3.65 -15.53 1.36
N ARG A 164 -3.53 -14.83 0.22
CA ARG A 164 -4.36 -15.09 -0.98
C ARG A 164 -3.88 -16.28 -1.84
N LYS A 165 -2.69 -16.82 -1.58
CA LYS A 165 -2.06 -17.90 -2.36
C LYS A 165 -2.42 -19.27 -1.81
#